data_AF-A0A534VG68-F1
#
_entry.id   AF-A0A534VG68-F1
#
_cell.length_a   1.000
_cell.length_b   1.000
_cell.length_c   1.000
_cell.angle_alpha   90.00
_cell.angle_beta   90.00
_cell.angle_gamma   90.00
#
_symmetry.space_group_name_H-M   'P 1'
#
loop_
_entity.id
_entity.type
_entity.pdbx_description
1 polymer ?
#
loop_
_entity_poly.entity_id
_entity_poly.type
_entity_poly.pdbx_seq_one_letter_code
_entity_poly.pdbx_strand_id
1 'polypeptide(L)'
;MLKELKANNLWRNIPVIMISALDEIDSVVRCIERGAEDYLPKPFDPVLLRARIGACLEKKQLRDQEVLYLKDVTRVTDAAAAVEDGTFAAEKLSDVTLRSDELGRLARVFQRMAVEVRAREQRLKQQIQELCIEIDEVKKAQQIAEITETDYFYQLKQKANDLRGRGKKS
;
A
#
# COMPACT_ATOMS: atom_id res chain seq x y z
N MET A 1 -17.38 21.95 -28.43
CA MET A 1 -17.04 20.62 -28.98
C MET A 1 -15.64 20.09 -28.61
N LEU A 2 -14.50 20.52 -29.22
CA LEU A 2 -13.18 19.91 -28.90
C LEU A 2 -12.80 20.04 -27.41
N LYS A 3 -13.03 21.21 -26.82
CA LYS A 3 -12.83 21.44 -25.38
C LYS A 3 -13.70 20.51 -24.51
N GLU A 4 -14.95 20.26 -24.90
CA GLU A 4 -15.86 19.36 -24.16
C GLU A 4 -15.40 17.90 -24.26
N LEU A 5 -14.94 17.46 -25.43
CA LEU A 5 -14.37 16.13 -25.62
C LEU A 5 -13.13 15.93 -24.75
N LYS A 6 -12.26 16.94 -24.68
CA LYS A 6 -11.05 16.90 -23.83
C LYS A 6 -11.33 17.10 -22.35
N ALA A 7 -12.45 17.69 -21.97
CA ALA A 7 -12.87 17.82 -20.57
C ALA A 7 -13.43 16.51 -19.99
N ASN A 8 -13.92 15.59 -20.83
CA ASN A 8 -14.47 14.32 -20.37
C ASN A 8 -13.36 13.28 -20.14
N ASN A 9 -13.28 12.74 -18.91
CA ASN A 9 -12.26 11.77 -18.52
C ASN A 9 -12.23 10.49 -19.36
N LEU A 10 -13.34 10.09 -19.97
CA LEU A 10 -13.40 8.91 -20.84
C LEU A 10 -12.76 9.16 -22.21
N TRP A 11 -12.75 10.41 -22.68
CA TRP A 11 -12.41 10.76 -24.08
C TRP A 11 -11.16 11.63 -24.19
N ARG A 12 -10.70 12.24 -23.08
CA ARG A 12 -9.53 13.12 -23.04
C ARG A 12 -8.26 12.52 -23.64
N ASN A 13 -8.08 11.21 -23.52
CA ASN A 13 -6.91 10.47 -24.00
C ASN A 13 -7.03 9.97 -25.45
N ILE A 14 -8.16 10.23 -26.12
CA ILE A 14 -8.32 9.90 -27.54
C ILE A 14 -7.65 11.00 -28.38
N PRO A 15 -6.70 10.67 -29.27
CA PRO A 15 -6.09 11.66 -30.16
C PRO A 15 -7.15 12.17 -31.16
N VAL A 16 -7.19 13.48 -31.36
CA VAL A 16 -8.17 14.13 -32.25
C VAL A 16 -7.42 14.92 -33.31
N ILE A 17 -7.68 14.61 -34.58
CA ILE A 17 -7.17 15.36 -35.73
C ILE A 17 -8.32 16.23 -36.26
N MET A 18 -8.09 17.53 -36.33
CA MET A 18 -9.08 18.48 -36.86
C MET A 18 -8.93 18.59 -38.37
N ILE A 19 -10.03 18.51 -39.12
CA ILE A 19 -10.03 18.67 -40.58
C ILE A 19 -11.00 19.77 -40.99
N SER A 20 -10.53 20.82 -41.67
CA SER A 20 -11.36 21.97 -42.04
C SER A 20 -10.88 22.65 -43.33
N ALA A 21 -11.76 23.38 -44.01
CA ALA A 21 -11.44 24.14 -45.22
C ALA A 21 -10.79 25.52 -44.93
N LEU A 22 -10.66 25.89 -43.66
CA LEU A 22 -10.06 27.15 -43.23
C LEU A 22 -8.52 26.98 -43.20
N ASP A 23 -7.79 27.57 -44.14
CA ASP A 23 -6.31 27.46 -44.19
C ASP A 23 -5.59 28.58 -43.42
N GLU A 24 -6.30 29.23 -42.49
CA GLU A 24 -5.72 30.28 -41.65
C GLU A 24 -4.86 29.67 -40.54
N ILE A 25 -3.60 30.08 -40.47
CA ILE A 25 -2.63 29.67 -39.44
C ILE A 25 -3.22 29.86 -38.03
N ASP A 26 -3.95 30.96 -37.80
CA ASP A 26 -4.58 31.23 -36.51
C ASP A 26 -5.63 30.19 -36.12
N SER A 27 -6.32 29.60 -37.10
CA SER A 27 -7.28 28.52 -36.87
C SER A 27 -6.57 27.21 -36.48
N VAL A 28 -5.42 26.93 -37.09
CA VAL A 28 -4.56 25.80 -36.74
C VAL A 28 -4.08 25.92 -35.30
N VAL A 29 -3.48 27.06 -34.96
CA VAL A 29 -2.92 27.32 -33.62
C VAL A 29 -4.01 27.16 -32.55
N ARG A 30 -5.18 27.79 -32.74
CA ARG A 30 -6.31 27.67 -31.81
C ARG A 30 -6.79 26.22 -31.64
N CYS A 31 -6.74 25.40 -32.68
CA CYS A 31 -7.14 23.99 -32.59
C CYS A 31 -6.14 23.19 -31.75
N ILE A 32 -4.84 23.38 -31.97
CA ILE A 32 -3.78 22.70 -31.21
C ILE A 32 -3.82 23.12 -29.74
N GLU A 33 -3.93 24.42 -29.43
CA GLU A 33 -4.04 24.93 -28.06
C GLU A 33 -5.27 24.39 -27.32
N ARG A 34 -6.35 24.08 -28.04
CA ARG A 34 -7.57 23.49 -27.48
C ARG A 34 -7.46 21.97 -27.27
N GLY A 35 -6.31 21.38 -27.57
CA GLY A 35 -6.01 19.97 -27.34
C GLY A 35 -6.21 19.08 -28.57
N ALA A 36 -6.26 19.64 -29.79
CA ALA A 36 -6.12 18.82 -31.00
C ALA A 36 -4.69 18.29 -31.08
N GLU A 37 -4.54 17.02 -31.47
CA GLU A 37 -3.22 16.43 -31.70
C GLU A 37 -2.64 16.92 -33.03
N ASP A 38 -3.51 17.19 -34.00
CA ASP A 38 -3.11 17.67 -35.32
C ASP A 38 -4.25 18.40 -36.05
N TYR A 39 -3.88 19.10 -37.13
CA TYR A 39 -4.78 19.81 -38.02
C TYR A 39 -4.46 19.50 -39.49
N LEU A 40 -5.49 19.31 -40.30
CA LEU A 40 -5.34 19.02 -41.72
C LEU A 40 -6.31 19.87 -42.57
N PRO A 41 -5.83 20.77 -43.44
CA PRO A 41 -6.69 21.57 -44.30
C PRO A 41 -7.32 20.72 -45.41
N LYS A 42 -8.51 21.11 -45.89
CA LYS A 42 -9.16 20.54 -47.09
C LYS A 42 -8.86 21.38 -48.33
N PRO A 43 -8.63 20.76 -49.51
CA PRO A 43 -8.56 19.32 -49.74
C PRO A 43 -7.24 18.73 -49.20
N PHE A 44 -7.30 17.53 -48.62
CA PHE A 44 -6.12 16.87 -48.05
C PHE A 44 -5.65 15.70 -48.90
N ASP A 45 -4.35 15.43 -48.83
CA ASP A 45 -3.75 14.22 -49.37
C ASP A 45 -4.06 13.03 -48.43
N PRO A 46 -4.70 11.95 -48.93
CA PRO A 46 -4.94 10.73 -48.16
C PRO A 46 -3.65 10.09 -47.59
N VAL A 47 -2.53 10.22 -48.30
CA VAL A 47 -1.22 9.72 -47.85
C VAL A 47 -0.76 10.51 -46.62
N LEU A 48 -0.89 11.83 -46.66
CA LEU A 48 -0.55 12.70 -45.52
C LEU A 48 -1.47 12.44 -44.33
N LEU A 49 -2.77 12.26 -44.55
CA LEU A 49 -3.71 11.89 -43.48
C LEU A 49 -3.31 10.57 -42.81
N ARG A 50 -2.97 9.55 -43.61
CA ARG A 50 -2.55 8.25 -43.08
C ARG A 50 -1.27 8.35 -42.26
N ALA A 51 -0.29 9.14 -42.71
CA ALA A 51 0.95 9.37 -41.95
C ALA A 51 0.67 10.03 -40.59
N ARG A 52 -0.20 11.06 -40.57
CA ARG A 52 -0.58 11.77 -39.33
C ARG A 52 -1.35 10.88 -38.36
N ILE A 53 -2.28 10.07 -38.87
CA ILE A 53 -2.99 9.06 -38.06
C ILE A 53 -1.99 8.08 -37.44
N GLY A 54 -1.04 7.57 -38.23
CA GLY A 54 0.01 6.67 -37.74
C GLY A 54 0.80 7.27 -36.58
N ALA A 55 1.31 8.50 -36.76
CA ALA A 55 2.06 9.21 -35.73
C ALA A 55 1.23 9.45 -34.45
N CYS A 56 -0.05 9.81 -34.59
CA CYS A 56 -0.94 10.01 -33.44
C CYS A 56 -1.19 8.71 -32.67
N LEU A 57 -1.37 7.60 -33.38
CA LEU A 57 -1.60 6.28 -32.76
C LEU A 57 -0.34 5.77 -32.06
N GLU A 58 0.83 5.89 -32.68
CA GLU A 58 2.11 5.49 -32.07
C GLU A 58 2.38 6.29 -30.79
N LYS A 59 2.19 7.61 -30.84
CA LYS A 59 2.33 8.48 -29.65
C LYS A 59 1.35 8.11 -28.54
N LYS A 60 0.11 7.75 -28.89
CA LYS A 60 -0.89 7.27 -27.92
C LYS A 60 -0.44 5.94 -27.30
N GLN A 61 0.01 4.99 -28.11
CA GLN A 61 0.47 3.68 -27.64
C GLN A 61 1.63 3.81 -26.65
N LEU A 62 2.62 4.65 -26.94
CA LEU A 62 3.74 4.91 -26.05
C LEU A 62 3.29 5.52 -24.71
N ARG A 63 2.40 6.52 -24.76
CA ARG A 63 1.81 7.12 -23.54
C ARG A 63 1.02 6.10 -22.72
N ASP A 64 0.20 5.29 -23.37
CA ASP A 64 -0.62 4.28 -22.68
C ASP A 64 0.28 3.22 -22.01
N GLN A 65 1.39 2.83 -22.66
CA GLN A 65 2.40 1.94 -22.08
C GLN A 65 3.11 2.57 -20.86
N GLU A 66 3.51 3.83 -20.97
CA GLU A 66 4.16 4.56 -19.88
C GLU A 66 3.25 4.71 -18.66
N VAL A 67 1.97 5.05 -18.88
CA VAL A 67 0.96 5.12 -17.81
C VAL A 67 0.78 3.77 -17.13
N LEU A 68 0.73 2.68 -17.90
CA LEU A 68 0.60 1.34 -17.34
C LEU A 68 1.84 0.96 -16.50
N TYR A 69 3.03 1.28 -17.02
CA TYR A 69 4.28 1.03 -16.31
C TYR A 69 4.34 1.79 -14.97
N LEU A 70 4.03 3.09 -14.98
CA LEU A 70 4.00 3.91 -13.76
C LEU A 70 2.98 3.38 -12.76
N LYS A 71 1.80 2.98 -13.22
CA LYS A 71 0.78 2.37 -12.35
C LYS A 71 1.30 1.11 -11.66
N ASP A 72 2.02 0.25 -12.39
CA ASP A 72 2.59 -0.97 -11.82
C ASP A 72 3.71 -0.68 -10.82
N VAL A 73 4.55 0.33 -11.08
CA VAL A 73 5.55 0.81 -10.12
C VAL A 73 4.87 1.30 -8.83
N THR A 74 3.81 2.10 -8.95
CA THR A 74 3.03 2.57 -7.80
C THR A 74 2.45 1.41 -6.98
N ARG A 75 1.99 0.32 -7.64
CA ARG A 75 1.51 -0.86 -6.91
C ARG A 75 2.61 -1.52 -6.07
N VAL A 76 3.84 -1.56 -6.56
CA VAL A 76 4.97 -2.09 -5.80
C VAL A 76 5.33 -1.17 -4.63
N THR A 77 5.29 0.15 -4.81
CA THR A 77 5.56 1.09 -3.70
C THR A 77 4.45 1.07 -2.65
N ASP A 78 3.18 0.99 -3.06
CA ASP A 78 2.05 0.88 -2.15
C ASP A 78 2.10 -0.44 -1.36
N ALA A 79 2.57 -1.49 -2.01
CA ALA A 79 2.80 -2.77 -1.36
C ALA A 79 3.94 -2.69 -0.33
N ALA A 80 5.00 -1.93 -0.60
CA ALA A 80 6.06 -1.68 0.37
C ALA A 80 5.55 -0.94 1.60
N ALA A 81 4.80 0.14 1.42
CA ALA A 81 4.14 0.85 2.51
C ALA A 81 3.20 -0.07 3.31
N ALA A 82 2.43 -0.93 2.62
CA ALA A 82 1.55 -1.87 3.30
C ALA A 82 2.29 -2.93 4.14
N VAL A 83 3.53 -3.28 3.80
CA VAL A 83 4.37 -4.15 4.64
C VAL A 83 4.79 -3.42 5.91
N GLU A 84 5.21 -2.16 5.80
CA GLU A 84 5.57 -1.33 6.96
C GLU A 84 4.39 -1.15 7.93
N ASP A 85 3.19 -0.97 7.40
CA ASP A 85 1.96 -0.86 8.19
C ASP A 85 1.40 -2.21 8.67
N GLY A 86 2.00 -3.33 8.26
CA GLY A 86 1.52 -4.68 8.57
C GLY A 86 0.19 -5.06 7.91
N THR A 87 -0.28 -4.29 6.93
CA THR A 87 -1.55 -4.48 6.19
C THR A 87 -1.36 -5.13 4.82
N PHE A 88 -0.14 -5.63 4.54
CA PHE A 88 0.21 -6.23 3.27
C PHE A 88 -0.69 -7.40 2.87
N ALA A 89 -1.19 -7.32 1.64
CA ALA A 89 -2.00 -8.34 0.97
C ALA A 89 -1.31 -8.74 -0.34
N ALA A 90 -0.97 -10.03 -0.46
CA ALA A 90 -0.20 -10.55 -1.58
C ALA A 90 -0.93 -10.42 -2.92
N GLU A 91 -2.27 -10.36 -2.88
CA GLU A 91 -3.17 -10.22 -4.02
C GLU A 91 -3.03 -8.85 -4.70
N LYS A 92 -2.59 -7.81 -3.98
CA LYS A 92 -2.42 -6.46 -4.57
C LYS A 92 -1.31 -6.42 -5.64
N LEU A 93 -0.37 -7.35 -5.57
CA LEU A 93 0.78 -7.46 -6.48
C LEU A 93 0.63 -8.52 -7.56
N SER A 94 -0.44 -9.34 -7.55
CA SER A 94 -0.55 -10.51 -8.44
C SER A 94 -0.44 -10.16 -9.93
N ASP A 95 -0.96 -9.00 -10.33
CA ASP A 95 -0.91 -8.59 -11.73
C ASP A 95 0.53 -8.20 -12.14
N VAL A 96 1.27 -7.57 -11.24
CA VAL A 96 2.66 -7.15 -11.49
C VAL A 96 3.59 -8.37 -11.47
N THR A 97 3.31 -9.38 -10.64
CA THR A 97 4.13 -10.60 -10.56
C THR A 97 4.02 -11.49 -11.79
N LEU A 98 2.99 -11.31 -12.64
CA LEU A 98 2.86 -12.00 -13.92
C LEU A 98 3.74 -11.40 -15.02
N ARG A 99 4.30 -10.21 -14.81
CA ARG A 99 5.18 -9.57 -15.80
C ARG A 99 6.49 -10.36 -15.96
N SER A 100 6.98 -10.44 -17.20
CA SER A 100 8.23 -11.12 -17.54
C SER A 100 9.48 -10.24 -17.40
N ASP A 101 9.31 -8.95 -17.11
CA ASP A 101 10.37 -7.95 -16.99
C ASP A 101 10.98 -7.87 -15.58
N GLU A 102 11.91 -6.93 -15.40
CA GLU A 102 12.58 -6.66 -14.13
C GLU A 102 11.60 -6.26 -13.03
N LEU A 103 10.53 -5.54 -13.39
CA LEU A 103 9.50 -5.12 -12.45
C LEU A 103 8.72 -6.34 -11.94
N GLY A 104 8.37 -7.28 -12.81
CA GLY A 104 7.75 -8.54 -12.41
C GLY A 104 8.67 -9.41 -11.56
N ARG A 105 9.98 -9.45 -11.87
CA ARG A 105 10.98 -10.13 -11.03
C ARG A 105 11.05 -9.49 -9.64
N LEU A 106 11.12 -8.17 -9.57
CA LEU A 106 11.15 -7.43 -8.31
C LEU A 106 9.88 -7.68 -7.50
N ALA A 107 8.71 -7.63 -8.13
CA ALA A 107 7.43 -7.90 -7.48
C ALA A 107 7.36 -9.32 -6.88
N ARG A 108 7.85 -10.35 -7.61
CA ARG A 108 7.89 -11.73 -7.10
C ARG A 108 8.81 -11.88 -5.89
N VAL A 109 10.01 -11.30 -5.96
CA VAL A 109 10.98 -11.33 -4.85
C VAL A 109 10.40 -10.58 -3.65
N PHE A 110 9.86 -9.39 -3.87
CA PHE A 110 9.26 -8.56 -2.84
C PHE A 110 8.09 -9.26 -2.16
N GLN A 111 7.17 -9.85 -2.93
CA GLN A 111 6.03 -10.61 -2.41
C GLN A 111 6.49 -11.75 -1.50
N ARG A 112 7.53 -12.51 -1.90
CA ARG A 112 8.09 -13.57 -1.07
C ARG A 112 8.67 -13.03 0.24
N MET A 113 9.50 -11.98 0.15
CA MET A 113 10.09 -11.36 1.35
C MET A 113 9.01 -10.81 2.29
N ALA A 114 7.98 -10.15 1.76
CA ALA A 114 6.89 -9.56 2.52
C ALA A 114 6.11 -10.63 3.32
N VAL A 115 5.82 -11.78 2.71
CA VAL A 115 5.17 -12.91 3.39
C VAL A 115 6.07 -13.47 4.50
N GLU A 116 7.37 -13.65 4.23
CA GLU A 116 8.33 -14.16 5.21
C GLU A 116 8.50 -13.19 6.40
N VAL A 117 8.61 -11.88 6.14
CA VAL A 117 8.72 -10.83 7.16
C VAL A 117 7.48 -10.81 8.04
N ARG A 118 6.28 -10.80 7.44
CA ARG A 118 5.02 -10.82 8.20
C ARG A 118 4.91 -12.05 9.09
N ALA A 119 5.27 -13.23 8.57
CA ALA A 119 5.25 -14.48 9.35
C ALA A 119 6.28 -14.46 10.49
N ARG A 120 7.42 -13.80 10.31
CA ARG A 120 8.42 -13.61 11.37
C ARG A 120 7.93 -12.65 12.44
N GLU A 121 7.35 -11.52 12.05
CA GLU A 121 6.79 -10.53 12.98
C GLU A 121 5.64 -11.10 13.81
N GLN A 122 4.75 -11.88 13.20
CA GLN A 122 3.67 -12.55 13.94
C GLN A 122 4.20 -13.54 14.98
N ARG A 123 5.21 -14.36 14.61
CA ARG A 123 5.86 -15.28 15.56
C ARG A 123 6.52 -14.54 16.72
N LEU A 124 7.25 -13.45 16.43
CA LEU A 124 7.88 -12.64 17.46
C LEU A 124 6.86 -12.00 18.40
N LYS A 125 5.77 -11.44 17.84
CA LYS A 125 4.66 -10.89 18.65
C LYS A 125 4.05 -11.96 19.56
N GLN A 126 3.87 -13.17 19.06
CA GLN A 126 3.32 -14.29 19.84
C GLN A 126 4.26 -14.72 20.98
N GLN A 127 5.57 -14.84 20.71
CA GLN A 127 6.57 -15.14 21.74
C GLN A 127 6.64 -14.07 22.83
N ILE A 128 6.60 -12.79 22.44
CA ILE A 128 6.56 -11.68 23.40
C ILE A 128 5.31 -11.77 24.27
N GLN A 129 4.16 -12.07 23.65
CA GLN A 129 2.90 -12.20 24.38
C GLN A 129 2.93 -13.37 25.38
N GLU A 130 3.45 -14.53 25.00
CA GLU A 130 3.64 -15.68 25.89
C GLU A 130 4.57 -15.34 27.06
N LEU A 131 5.73 -14.73 26.78
CA LEU A 131 6.68 -14.29 27.80
C LEU A 131 6.06 -13.29 28.78
N CYS A 132 5.23 -12.34 28.28
CA CYS A 132 4.52 -11.40 29.14
C CYS A 132 3.56 -12.09 30.10
N ILE A 133 2.80 -13.09 29.62
CA ILE A 133 1.88 -13.87 30.45
C ILE A 133 2.65 -14.61 31.55
N GLU A 134 3.74 -15.31 31.18
CA GLU A 134 4.56 -16.06 32.13
C GLU A 134 5.15 -15.14 33.22
N ILE A 135 5.71 -13.99 32.82
CA ILE A 135 6.26 -13.01 33.76
C ILE A 135 5.17 -12.48 34.70
N ASP A 136 3.97 -12.19 34.19
CA ASP A 136 2.87 -11.68 35.00
C ASP A 136 2.35 -12.72 36.00
N GLU A 137 2.29 -13.99 35.62
CA GLU A 137 1.93 -15.10 36.52
C GLU A 137 2.96 -15.28 37.63
N VAL A 138 4.25 -15.28 37.29
CA VAL A 138 5.34 -15.40 38.27
C VAL A 138 5.33 -14.22 39.24
N LYS A 139 5.17 -12.99 38.74
CA LYS A 139 5.07 -11.79 39.59
C LYS A 139 3.88 -11.86 40.53
N LYS A 140 2.70 -12.26 40.04
CA LYS A 140 1.51 -12.46 40.88
C LYS A 140 1.75 -13.51 41.96
N ALA A 141 2.37 -14.63 41.61
CA ALA A 141 2.66 -15.69 42.58
C ALA A 141 3.64 -15.23 43.67
N GLN A 142 4.69 -14.49 43.31
CA GLN A 142 5.62 -13.88 44.27
C GLN A 142 4.92 -12.90 45.21
N GLN A 143 4.03 -12.06 44.68
CA GLN A 143 3.29 -11.07 45.47
C GLN A 143 2.32 -11.72 46.45
N ILE A 144 1.65 -12.81 46.05
CA ILE A 144 0.79 -13.60 46.95
C ILE A 144 1.64 -14.24 48.06
N ALA A 145 2.79 -14.83 47.72
CA ALA A 145 3.69 -15.43 48.69
C ALA A 145 4.12 -14.43 49.77
N GLU A 146 4.53 -13.22 49.38
CA GLU A 146 4.94 -12.14 50.29
C GLU A 146 3.81 -11.71 51.26
N ILE A 147 2.57 -11.62 50.76
CA ILE A 147 1.39 -11.31 51.59
C ILE A 147 1.12 -12.45 52.56
N THR A 148 1.13 -13.70 52.08
CA THR A 148 0.88 -14.87 52.93
C THR A 148 1.94 -15.05 54.00
N GLU A 149 3.21 -14.78 53.72
CA GLU A 149 4.29 -14.81 54.72
C GLU A 149 4.06 -13.74 55.79
N THR A 150 3.69 -12.53 55.39
CA THR A 150 3.41 -11.42 56.32
C THR A 150 2.25 -11.75 57.25
N ASP A 151 1.14 -12.25 56.70
CA ASP A 151 -0.05 -12.62 57.49
C ASP A 151 0.18 -13.85 58.37
N TYR A 152 0.89 -14.86 57.85
CA TYR A 152 1.24 -16.06 58.60
C TYR A 152 2.16 -15.75 59.78
N PHE A 153 3.18 -14.89 59.58
CA PHE A 153 4.06 -14.46 60.67
C PHE A 153 3.30 -13.69 61.76
N TYR A 154 2.35 -12.84 61.36
CA TYR A 154 1.52 -12.07 62.30
C TYR A 154 0.64 -12.99 63.15
N GLN A 155 -0.02 -13.97 62.53
CA GLN A 155 -0.83 -14.97 63.22
C GLN A 155 0.00 -15.84 64.17
N LEU A 156 1.20 -16.26 63.76
CA LEU A 156 2.09 -17.05 64.62
C LEU A 156 2.52 -16.26 65.87
N LYS A 157 2.83 -14.97 65.70
CA LYS A 157 3.15 -14.05 66.82
C LYS A 157 1.98 -13.86 67.76
N GLN A 158 0.77 -13.65 67.24
CA GLN A 158 -0.43 -13.54 68.08
C GLN A 158 -0.69 -14.83 68.87
N LYS A 159 -0.61 -15.98 68.22
CA LYS A 159 -0.87 -17.28 68.86
C LYS A 159 0.18 -17.62 69.93
N ALA A 160 1.44 -17.28 69.68
CA ALA A 160 2.51 -17.40 70.67
C ALA A 160 2.27 -16.47 71.88
N ASN A 161 1.80 -15.24 71.65
CA ASN A 161 1.45 -14.31 72.73
C ASN A 161 0.22 -14.77 73.53
N ASP A 162 -0.80 -15.34 72.90
CA ASP A 162 -1.98 -15.89 73.56
C ASP A 162 -1.63 -17.09 74.46
N LEU A 163 -0.74 -17.97 73.99
CA LEU A 163 -0.23 -19.09 74.78
C LEU A 163 0.60 -18.61 75.98
N ARG A 164 1.37 -17.53 75.82
CA ARG A 164 2.13 -16.89 76.91
C ARG A 164 1.23 -16.16 77.91
N GLY A 165 0.09 -15.63 77.46
CA GLY A 165 -0.92 -14.99 78.31
C GLY A 165 -1.73 -15.99 79.15
N ARG A 166 -2.01 -17.19 78.60
CA ARG A 166 -2.72 -18.27 79.30
C ARG A 166 -1.91 -18.91 80.43
N GLY A 167 -0.57 -18.93 80.34
CA GLY A 167 0.31 -19.45 81.40
C GLY A 167 0.47 -18.54 82.63
N LYS A 168 -0.04 -17.31 82.60
CA LYS A 168 0.09 -16.31 83.69
C LYS A 168 -1.19 -16.13 84.54
N LYS A 169 -2.23 -16.96 84.33
CA LYS A 169 -3.54 -16.84 85.00
C LYS A 169 -3.97 -18.07 85.81
N SER A 170 -3.05 -18.98 86.14
CA SER A 170 -3.32 -20.10 87.05
C SER A 170 -2.45 -20.04 88.29
#